data_AF-A0A668TLS1-F1
#
_entry.id   AF-A0A668TLS1-F1
#
_cell.length_a   1.000
_cell.length_b   1.000
_cell.length_c   1.000
_cell.angle_alpha   90.00
_cell.angle_beta   90.00
_cell.angle_gamma   90.00
#
_symmetry.space_group_name_H-M   'P 1'
#
loop_
_entity.id
_entity.type
_entity.pdbx_description
1 polymer ?
#
loop_
_entity_poly.entity_id
_entity_poly.type
_entity_poly.pdbx_seq_one_letter_code
_entity_poly.pdbx_strand_id
1 'polypeptide(L)'
;MGWTRPSLYGKIQVLPAGGETSLFKQFFSDWRDKDETTGPGKAYTIGRIAKVKQVPFDASTLHTNKAMAAQHGMVDDGKGKVQIWRVEDGANVPVDPSAYGHFYGGDCYLILYSYRQGSREQHIIYTWQGLKCTQDELAASSQ
;
A
#
# COMPACT_ATOMS: atom_id res chain seq x y z
N MET A 1 -19.38 -43.05 21.97
CA MET A 1 -19.45 -41.99 20.95
C MET A 1 -18.19 -41.13 21.06
N GLY A 2 -17.15 -41.46 20.30
CA GLY A 2 -15.92 -40.68 20.24
C GLY A 2 -15.79 -40.09 18.85
N TRP A 3 -15.93 -38.78 18.73
CA TRP A 3 -15.60 -38.09 17.48
C TRP A 3 -14.08 -37.93 17.42
N THR A 4 -13.40 -38.86 16.76
CA THR A 4 -12.01 -38.65 16.34
C THR A 4 -12.04 -37.69 15.16
N ARG A 5 -11.50 -36.48 15.34
CA ARG A 5 -11.26 -35.56 14.22
C ARG A 5 -10.32 -36.28 13.22
N PRO A 6 -10.62 -36.26 11.91
CA PRO A 6 -9.76 -36.93 10.93
C PRO A 6 -8.35 -36.33 10.98
N SER A 7 -7.32 -37.18 10.94
CA SER A 7 -5.93 -36.73 10.79
C SER A 7 -5.72 -36.21 9.37
N LEU A 8 -6.14 -34.97 9.13
CA LEU A 8 -5.72 -34.21 7.97
C LEU A 8 -4.35 -33.62 8.31
N TYR A 9 -3.41 -33.72 7.37
CA TYR A 9 -2.02 -33.27 7.43
C TYR A 9 -1.88 -31.77 7.78
N GLY A 10 -2.20 -31.39 9.00
CA GLY A 10 -2.00 -30.06 9.54
C GLY A 10 -0.56 -29.91 9.98
N LYS A 11 0.16 -28.93 9.44
CA LYS A 11 1.48 -28.56 9.95
C LYS A 11 1.33 -28.02 11.36
N ILE A 12 1.79 -28.77 12.36
CA ILE A 12 1.84 -28.30 13.74
C ILE A 12 3.11 -27.45 13.91
N GLN A 13 2.94 -26.23 14.44
CA GLN A 13 4.05 -25.34 14.77
C GLN A 13 3.89 -24.87 16.20
N VAL A 14 4.92 -25.06 17.02
CA VAL A 14 5.01 -24.55 18.39
C VAL A 14 5.87 -23.29 18.37
N LEU A 15 5.37 -22.20 18.96
CA LEU A 15 6.04 -20.91 19.02
C LEU A 15 6.28 -20.54 20.49
N PRO A 16 7.51 -20.19 20.90
CA PRO A 16 7.74 -19.66 22.23
C PRO A 16 7.17 -18.23 22.33
N ALA A 17 6.83 -17.81 23.55
CA ALA A 17 6.41 -16.43 23.80
C ALA A 17 7.50 -15.44 23.35
N GLY A 18 7.13 -14.46 22.52
CA GLY A 18 8.05 -13.50 21.90
C GLY A 18 8.75 -14.02 20.62
N GLY A 19 8.57 -15.29 20.26
CA GLY A 19 9.09 -15.90 19.03
C GLY A 19 8.01 -16.09 17.96
N GLU A 20 6.90 -15.36 18.06
CA GLU A 20 5.78 -15.50 17.14
C GLU A 20 6.13 -15.01 15.72
N THR A 21 5.69 -15.77 14.71
CA THR A 21 5.92 -15.41 13.30
C THR A 21 4.91 -14.35 12.84
N SER A 22 5.23 -13.60 11.77
CA SER A 22 4.27 -12.64 11.18
C SER A 22 2.95 -13.32 10.78
N LEU A 23 3.00 -14.56 10.32
CA LEU A 23 1.82 -15.36 9.96
C LEU A 23 0.95 -15.69 11.18
N PHE A 24 1.56 -15.85 12.36
CA PHE A 24 0.80 -16.02 13.61
C PHE A 24 0.21 -14.68 14.07
N LYS A 25 1.01 -13.61 14.03
CA LYS A 25 0.61 -12.27 14.50
C LYS A 25 -0.54 -11.66 13.68
N GLN A 26 -0.62 -11.91 12.36
CA GLN A 26 -1.71 -11.40 11.50
C GLN A 26 -3.12 -11.88 11.88
N PHE A 27 -3.26 -12.94 12.70
CA PHE A 27 -4.58 -13.40 13.16
C PHE A 27 -5.17 -12.54 14.28
N PHE A 28 -4.40 -11.57 14.79
CA PHE A 28 -4.81 -10.69 15.87
C PHE A 28 -4.94 -9.27 15.33
N SER A 29 -6.02 -8.56 15.70
CA SER A 29 -6.34 -7.24 15.16
C SER A 29 -5.32 -6.16 15.53
N ASP A 30 -4.78 -6.21 16.75
CA ASP A 30 -3.89 -5.20 17.31
C ASP A 30 -2.71 -5.84 18.07
N TRP A 31 -1.93 -6.69 17.39
CA TRP A 31 -0.74 -7.27 18.00
C TRP A 31 0.32 -6.19 18.30
N ARG A 32 0.80 -6.15 19.55
CA ARG A 32 1.87 -5.24 20.00
C ARG A 32 2.90 -6.02 20.79
N ASP A 33 4.18 -5.84 20.44
CA ASP A 33 5.28 -6.39 21.23
C ASP A 33 5.58 -5.44 22.42
N LYS A 34 5.94 -6.02 23.57
CA LYS A 34 5.96 -5.36 24.90
C LYS A 34 6.79 -4.06 24.99
N ASP A 35 7.76 -3.89 24.09
CA ASP A 35 8.69 -2.74 24.05
C ASP A 35 8.69 -2.02 22.69
N GLU A 36 7.75 -2.31 21.80
CA GLU A 36 7.63 -1.64 20.50
C GLU A 36 6.54 -0.57 20.52
N THR A 37 6.91 0.67 20.16
CA THR A 37 6.01 1.83 20.18
C THR A 37 5.22 2.02 18.88
N THR A 38 5.57 1.32 17.79
CA THR A 38 4.95 1.50 16.46
C THR A 38 4.87 0.19 15.68
N GLY A 39 3.65 -0.32 15.53
CA GLY A 39 3.31 -1.42 14.60
C GLY A 39 3.90 -2.79 14.97
N PRO A 40 3.66 -3.82 14.14
CA PRO A 40 4.37 -5.08 14.24
C PRO A 40 5.82 -4.80 13.83
N GLY A 41 6.76 -4.77 14.76
CA GLY A 41 8.15 -4.51 14.41
C GLY A 41 8.82 -5.74 13.84
N LYS A 42 10.05 -6.06 14.26
CA LYS A 42 10.88 -7.01 13.48
C LYS A 42 10.24 -8.39 13.40
N ALA A 43 9.66 -8.69 12.24
CA ALA A 43 9.15 -10.00 11.88
C ALA A 43 10.21 -11.07 12.17
N TYR A 44 9.88 -12.07 12.99
CA TYR A 44 10.72 -13.24 13.16
C TYR A 44 10.62 -14.09 11.90
N THR A 45 11.55 -13.88 10.97
CA THR A 45 11.59 -14.60 9.69
C THR A 45 12.34 -15.90 9.86
N ILE A 46 11.61 -17.02 9.94
CA ILE A 46 12.21 -18.36 9.82
C ILE A 46 12.51 -18.59 8.34
N GLY A 47 13.74 -18.29 7.89
CA GLY A 47 14.15 -18.56 6.51
C GLY A 47 15.34 -17.72 6.03
N ARG A 48 15.88 -18.11 4.87
CA ARG A 48 17.05 -17.50 4.20
C ARG A 48 16.64 -16.23 3.42
N ILE A 49 15.92 -15.30 4.05
CA ILE A 49 15.66 -13.98 3.47
C ILE A 49 16.81 -13.08 3.88
N ALA A 50 17.51 -12.51 2.89
CA ALA A 50 18.67 -11.65 3.12
C ALA A 50 18.29 -10.50 4.06
N LYS A 51 19.20 -10.11 4.98
CA LYS A 51 19.02 -8.95 5.85
C LYS A 51 18.82 -7.71 4.98
N VAL A 52 17.57 -7.28 4.82
CA VAL A 52 17.26 -6.04 4.09
C VAL A 52 17.74 -4.88 4.95
N LYS A 53 18.74 -4.14 4.46
CA LYS A 53 19.22 -2.93 5.13
C LYS A 53 18.10 -1.89 5.06
N GLN A 54 17.58 -1.48 6.22
CA GLN A 54 16.62 -0.40 6.31
C GLN A 54 17.30 0.90 5.85
N VAL A 55 16.79 1.53 4.80
CA VAL A 55 17.29 2.79 4.28
C VAL A 55 16.32 3.89 4.72
N PRO A 56 16.77 4.91 5.48
CA PRO A 56 15.95 6.07 5.79
C PRO A 56 15.41 6.72 4.51
N PHE A 57 14.18 7.25 4.57
CA PHE A 57 13.59 7.94 3.43
C PHE A 57 14.31 9.27 3.16
N ASP A 58 14.74 9.47 1.91
CA ASP A 58 15.26 10.74 1.39
C ASP A 58 14.82 10.94 -0.06
N ALA A 59 13.86 11.83 -0.26
CA ALA A 59 13.29 12.12 -1.58
C ALA A 59 14.35 12.57 -2.60
N SER A 60 15.43 13.22 -2.17
CA SER A 60 16.47 13.72 -3.08
C SER A 60 17.25 12.59 -3.75
N THR A 61 17.39 11.44 -3.11
CA THR A 61 18.10 10.27 -3.65
C THR A 61 17.16 9.18 -4.16
N LEU A 62 15.86 9.35 -3.97
CA LEU A 62 14.83 8.36 -4.29
C LEU A 62 14.83 7.91 -5.76
N HIS A 63 15.05 8.85 -6.68
CA HIS A 63 15.11 8.58 -8.12
C HIS A 63 16.32 7.73 -8.56
N THR A 64 17.35 7.60 -7.71
CA THR A 64 18.53 6.74 -7.97
C THR A 64 18.54 5.46 -7.11
N ASN A 65 17.92 5.48 -5.94
CA ASN A 65 17.97 4.40 -4.97
C ASN A 65 16.74 3.47 -5.07
N LYS A 66 16.86 2.41 -5.89
CA LYS A 66 15.80 1.40 -6.07
C LYS A 66 15.39 0.67 -4.78
N ALA A 67 16.31 0.51 -3.82
CA ALA A 67 16.00 -0.14 -2.54
C ALA A 67 15.15 0.76 -1.65
N MET A 68 15.42 2.08 -1.66
CA MET A 68 14.59 3.07 -0.97
C MET A 68 13.20 3.18 -1.61
N ALA A 69 13.12 3.23 -2.94
CA ALA A 69 11.86 3.20 -3.67
C ALA A 69 10.98 1.99 -3.31
N ALA A 70 11.57 0.79 -3.27
CA ALA A 70 10.87 -0.44 -2.93
C ALA A 70 10.45 -0.53 -1.45
N GLN A 71 11.26 -0.01 -0.51
CA GLN A 71 10.94 -0.04 0.92
C GLN A 71 9.83 0.96 1.30
N HIS A 72 9.76 2.10 0.62
CA HIS A 72 8.83 3.18 0.95
C HIS A 72 7.61 3.26 0.01
N GLY A 73 7.52 2.38 -0.99
CA GLY A 73 6.39 2.34 -1.93
C GLY A 73 6.35 3.55 -2.88
N MET A 74 7.50 4.16 -3.15
CA MET A 74 7.60 5.39 -3.94
C MET A 74 8.35 5.13 -5.25
N VAL A 75 7.78 5.56 -6.38
CA VAL A 75 8.37 5.30 -7.71
C VAL A 75 9.40 6.35 -8.15
N ASP A 76 9.33 7.54 -7.57
CA ASP A 76 10.19 8.70 -7.81
C ASP A 76 10.02 9.74 -6.66
N ASP A 77 10.53 10.96 -6.84
CA ASP A 77 10.49 12.02 -5.82
C ASP A 77 9.18 12.83 -5.76
N GLY A 78 8.14 12.43 -6.49
CA GLY A 78 6.81 13.06 -6.44
C GLY A 78 6.69 14.39 -7.20
N LYS A 79 7.71 14.83 -7.94
CA LYS A 79 7.73 16.11 -8.67
C LYS A 79 7.32 16.02 -10.14
N GLY A 80 6.82 14.87 -10.57
CA GLY A 80 6.28 14.66 -11.89
C GLY A 80 5.07 15.56 -12.18
N LYS A 81 4.58 15.51 -13.42
CA LYS A 81 3.39 16.24 -13.84
C LYS A 81 2.15 15.51 -13.36
N VAL A 82 1.20 16.24 -12.79
CA VAL A 82 -0.08 15.71 -12.29
C VAL A 82 -1.22 16.31 -13.09
N GLN A 83 -2.14 15.46 -13.53
CA GLN A 83 -3.45 15.85 -14.03
C GLN A 83 -4.52 15.11 -13.24
N ILE A 84 -5.53 15.84 -12.77
CA ILE A 84 -6.61 15.28 -11.94
C ILE A 84 -7.94 15.52 -12.64
N TRP A 85 -8.76 14.47 -12.70
CA TRP A 85 -10.16 14.55 -13.11
C TRP A 85 -11.03 14.06 -11.97
N ARG A 86 -12.17 14.71 -11.77
CA ARG A 86 -13.27 14.23 -10.96
C ARG A 86 -14.27 13.54 -11.89
N VAL A 87 -14.80 12.41 -11.46
CA VAL A 87 -15.89 11.73 -12.16
C VAL A 87 -17.19 12.41 -11.75
N GLU A 88 -17.94 12.93 -12.71
CA GLU A 88 -19.28 13.51 -12.51
C GLU A 88 -20.20 13.02 -13.63
N ASP A 89 -21.38 12.50 -13.28
CA ASP A 89 -22.41 12.05 -14.25
C ASP A 89 -21.87 11.10 -15.35
N GLY A 90 -20.88 10.27 -15.02
CA GLY A 90 -20.24 9.34 -15.94
C GLY A 90 -19.19 9.95 -16.88
N ALA A 91 -18.79 11.20 -16.66
CA ALA A 91 -17.75 11.89 -17.43
C ALA A 91 -16.58 12.35 -16.54
N ASN A 92 -15.39 12.46 -17.14
CA ASN A 92 -14.19 12.96 -16.46
C ASN A 92 -14.10 14.48 -16.62
N VAL A 93 -14.34 15.21 -15.53
CA VAL A 93 -14.24 16.66 -15.46
C VAL A 93 -12.88 17.06 -14.89
N PRO A 94 -12.05 17.86 -15.59
CA PRO A 94 -10.76 18.28 -15.07
C PRO A 94 -10.93 19.11 -13.79
N VAL A 95 -10.14 18.81 -12.77
CA VAL A 95 -10.10 19.57 -11.53
C VAL A 95 -9.25 20.83 -11.72
N ASP A 96 -9.67 21.94 -11.13
CA ASP A 96 -8.89 23.17 -11.15
C ASP A 96 -7.53 22.95 -10.45
N PRO A 97 -6.39 23.35 -11.06
CA PRO A 97 -5.07 23.21 -10.43
C PRO A 97 -4.94 23.83 -9.04
N SER A 98 -5.71 24.88 -8.72
CA SER A 98 -5.76 25.50 -7.39
C SER A 98 -6.39 24.60 -6.32
N ALA A 99 -7.21 23.62 -6.74
CA ALA A 99 -7.86 22.66 -5.85
C ALA A 99 -7.08 21.34 -5.73
N TYR A 100 -5.95 21.17 -6.43
CA TYR A 100 -5.14 19.95 -6.33
C TYR A 100 -4.74 19.64 -4.89
N GLY A 101 -4.88 18.37 -4.51
CA GLY A 101 -4.66 17.91 -3.13
C GLY A 101 -5.90 17.92 -2.24
N HIS A 102 -7.00 18.54 -2.68
CA HIS A 102 -8.30 18.45 -2.01
C HIS A 102 -9.14 17.36 -2.67
N PHE A 103 -9.51 16.34 -1.91
CA PHE A 103 -10.34 15.22 -2.37
C PHE A 103 -11.57 15.11 -1.46
N TYR A 104 -12.77 15.10 -2.06
CA TYR A 104 -14.03 15.04 -1.33
C TYR A 104 -14.57 13.61 -1.30
N GLY A 105 -14.90 13.11 -0.12
CA GLY A 105 -15.37 11.72 0.07
C GLY A 105 -16.69 11.35 -0.60
N GLY A 106 -17.39 12.31 -1.19
CA GLY A 106 -18.58 12.09 -2.00
C GLY A 106 -18.31 11.82 -3.48
N ASP A 107 -17.08 11.99 -3.95
CA ASP A 107 -16.75 11.91 -5.37
C ASP A 107 -15.69 10.82 -5.65
N CYS A 108 -15.49 10.52 -6.93
CA CYS A 108 -14.38 9.72 -7.44
C CYS A 108 -13.41 10.59 -8.24
N TYR A 109 -12.12 10.26 -8.19
CA TYR A 109 -11.07 10.98 -8.91
C TYR A 109 -10.15 10.02 -9.66
N LEU A 110 -9.75 10.43 -10.87
CA LEU A 110 -8.68 9.82 -11.66
C LEU A 110 -7.50 10.79 -11.68
N ILE A 111 -6.31 10.27 -11.39
CA ILE A 111 -5.08 11.07 -11.34
C ILE A 111 -4.07 10.43 -12.27
N LEU A 112 -3.65 11.17 -13.29
CA LEU A 112 -2.52 10.79 -14.13
C LEU A 112 -1.26 11.48 -13.58
N TYR A 113 -0.32 10.65 -13.13
CA TYR A 113 1.00 11.09 -12.70
C TYR A 113 2.05 10.67 -13.72
N SER A 114 2.71 11.64 -14.34
CA SER A 114 3.75 11.43 -15.34
C SER A 114 5.10 11.82 -14.77
N TYR A 115 6.02 10.85 -14.68
CA TYR A 115 7.34 11.03 -14.09
C TYR A 115 8.44 10.51 -15.00
N ARG A 116 9.68 10.95 -14.73
CA ARG A 116 10.86 10.46 -15.47
C ARG A 116 11.62 9.45 -14.65
N GLN A 117 11.91 8.32 -15.28
CA GLN A 117 12.86 7.35 -14.76
C GLN A 117 14.01 7.20 -15.77
N GLY A 118 15.14 7.83 -15.47
CA GLY A 118 16.25 7.96 -16.43
C GLY A 118 15.84 8.80 -17.65
N SER A 119 15.98 8.24 -18.86
CA SER A 119 15.63 8.91 -20.12
C SER A 119 14.18 8.67 -20.57
N ARG A 120 13.41 7.84 -19.87
CA ARG A 120 12.04 7.47 -20.25
C ARG A 120 11.02 8.19 -19.36
N GLU A 121 9.94 8.66 -19.97
CA GLU A 121 8.74 9.07 -19.26
C GLU A 121 7.91 7.83 -18.93
N GLN A 122 7.35 7.81 -17.73
CA GLN A 122 6.52 6.73 -17.18
C GLN A 122 5.25 7.35 -16.59
N HIS A 123 4.20 6.57 -16.51
CA HIS A 123 2.89 7.04 -16.06
C HIS A 123 2.33 6.11 -14.98
N ILE A 124 1.70 6.70 -13.96
CA ILE A 124 0.84 6.00 -13.01
C ILE A 124 -0.54 6.62 -13.08
N ILE A 125 -1.55 5.76 -13.10
CA ILE A 125 -2.95 6.16 -12.95
C ILE A 125 -3.36 5.77 -11.53
N TYR A 126 -3.72 6.76 -10.72
CA TYR A 126 -4.35 6.51 -9.43
C TYR A 126 -5.85 6.73 -9.55
N THR A 127 -6.60 5.78 -9.01
CA THR A 127 -8.05 5.91 -8.82
C THR A 127 -8.29 6.12 -7.33
N TRP A 128 -8.89 7.26 -6.98
CA TRP A 128 -9.34 7.55 -5.63
C TRP A 128 -10.86 7.48 -5.59
N GLN A 129 -11.40 6.63 -4.72
CA GLN A 129 -12.84 6.40 -4.59
C GLN A 129 -13.29 6.87 -3.21
N GLY A 130 -14.14 7.90 -3.19
CA GLY A 130 -14.69 8.43 -1.96
C GLY A 130 -15.60 7.40 -1.27
N LEU A 131 -15.57 7.34 0.06
CA LEU A 131 -16.38 6.40 0.83
C LEU A 131 -17.90 6.55 0.60
N LYS A 132 -18.34 7.73 0.13
CA LYS A 132 -19.75 8.07 -0.12
C LYS A 132 -20.05 8.32 -1.60
N CYS A 133 -19.14 7.99 -2.52
CA CYS A 133 -19.41 8.11 -3.94
C CYS A 133 -20.55 7.18 -4.37
N THR A 134 -21.26 7.55 -5.43
CA THR A 134 -22.37 6.75 -5.94
C THR A 134 -21.85 5.49 -6.65
N GLN A 135 -22.68 4.46 -6.75
CA GLN A 135 -22.25 3.16 -7.31
C GLN A 135 -21.91 3.25 -8.81
N ASP A 136 -22.56 4.16 -9.51
CA ASP A 136 -22.33 4.56 -10.90
C ASP A 136 -20.96 5.25 -11.08
N GLU A 137 -20.55 6.15 -10.19
CA GLU A 137 -19.22 6.77 -10.20
C GLU A 137 -18.11 5.76 -9.88
N LEU A 138 -18.38 4.83 -8.96
CA LEU A 138 -17.48 3.72 -8.63
C LEU A 138 -17.17 2.87 -9.86
N ALA A 139 -18.21 2.49 -10.61
CA ALA A 139 -18.07 1.72 -11.85
C ALA A 139 -17.30 2.50 -12.92
N ALA A 140 -17.65 3.76 -13.16
CA ALA A 140 -17.01 4.61 -14.17
C ALA A 140 -15.53 4.88 -13.88
N SER A 141 -15.14 5.01 -12.61
CA SER A 141 -13.74 5.23 -12.20
C SER A 141 -12.82 4.01 -12.40
N SER A 142 -13.42 2.84 -12.65
CA SER A 142 -12.72 1.54 -12.71
C SER A 142 -12.57 0.96 -14.12
N GLN A 143 -13.04 1.67 -15.15
CA GLN A 143 -12.97 1.25 -16.56
C GLN A 143 -11.72 1.72 -17.28
#